data_AF-A0A7M2ABW4-F1
#
_entry.id   AF-A0A7M2ABW4-F1
#
_cell.length_a   1.000
_cell.length_b   1.000
_cell.length_c   1.000
_cell.angle_alpha   90.00
_cell.angle_beta   90.00
_cell.angle_gamma   90.00
#
_symmetry.space_group_name_H-M   'P 1'
#
loop_
_entity.id
_entity.type
_entity.pdbx_description
1 polymer ?
#
loop_
_entity_poly.entity_id
_entity_poly.type
_entity_poly.pdbx_seq_one_letter_code
_entity_poly.pdbx_strand_id
1 'polypeptide(L)'
;MNPEMKVFIYKHYLKKGLELEENPVTDAGIIYALDVYQVSARIRKRVARITAMMMEDKEDRSLNAFSDIDERAIHLFYSTGVRKTDTDLKRSGLLESDIQALLRQGFIIRMVQYESDGKTEKRSEYRMGYKLYQLLELKKVQEEGKSQVLVEDWYNALMTVLDSVKEAPAISSEDSAKVSEIYEYHQAFWRFVERFVAELKQTSGINEIADSLEMDRLAWTHKKLLLYVEFVIAVAEIVSVKTSFDWKEIGARHYRTIGGSKRFDIHKLSFLEQFEQNLGFPLHVIGLSSQGVITPVYFAGQLSGTGGFQYPQGFLHATTDLTVFSTHFYTTCRVLWIVENRAVVTRMVAEPDFLMRSDSLVLGIDGQLRSGHRKFIADVLTHSNHLEQVVVWCDVDEAGFVISKNVQSLLQSHTALSTKWILPIPSANQREQFQGEAHRWASFEIEMEKRLALGHAGEQEAEMGGMERWMSWLAV
;
A
#
# COMPACT_ATOMS: atom_id res chain seq x y z
N MET A 1 -19.30 -38.19 23.10
CA MET A 1 -18.97 -37.00 22.28
C MET A 1 -17.46 -36.93 22.19
N ASN A 2 -16.89 -36.72 21.00
CA ASN A 2 -15.44 -36.56 20.82
C ASN A 2 -14.94 -35.36 21.67
N PRO A 3 -13.88 -35.52 22.50
CA PRO A 3 -13.32 -34.45 23.33
C PRO A 3 -12.98 -33.16 22.55
N GLU A 4 -12.47 -33.29 21.32
CA GLU A 4 -12.09 -32.15 20.48
C GLU A 4 -13.29 -31.31 20.05
N MET A 5 -14.40 -31.99 19.74
CA MET A 5 -15.67 -31.35 19.39
C MET A 5 -16.26 -30.58 20.58
N LYS A 6 -16.12 -31.11 21.80
CA LYS A 6 -16.50 -30.41 23.04
C LYS A 6 -15.70 -29.11 23.16
N VAL A 7 -14.38 -29.20 23.03
CA VAL A 7 -13.48 -28.02 23.08
C VAL A 7 -13.85 -26.98 22.02
N PHE A 8 -14.15 -27.41 20.79
CA PHE A 8 -14.59 -26.53 19.71
C PHE A 8 -15.88 -25.77 20.08
N ILE A 9 -16.91 -26.46 20.58
CA ILE A 9 -18.17 -25.81 20.99
C ILE A 9 -17.92 -24.81 22.13
N TYR A 10 -17.09 -25.17 23.12
CA TYR A 10 -16.70 -24.26 24.20
C TYR A 10 -15.98 -23.02 23.70
N LYS A 11 -15.03 -23.18 22.77
CA LYS A 11 -14.23 -22.09 22.24
C LYS A 11 -15.04 -21.12 21.38
N HIS A 12 -15.92 -21.63 20.52
CA HIS A 12 -16.55 -20.81 19.47
C HIS A 12 -18.01 -20.44 19.74
N TYR A 13 -18.73 -21.19 20.59
CA TYR A 13 -20.19 -21.03 20.74
C TYR A 13 -20.68 -20.77 22.15
N LEU A 14 -19.94 -21.18 23.18
CA LEU A 14 -20.33 -20.95 24.58
C LEU A 14 -19.74 -19.66 25.13
N LYS A 15 -20.58 -18.92 25.86
CA LYS A 15 -20.18 -17.72 26.61
C LYS A 15 -19.78 -18.12 28.03
N LYS A 16 -19.00 -17.26 28.70
CA LYS A 16 -18.63 -17.42 30.12
C LYS A 16 -19.88 -17.62 30.99
N GLY A 17 -19.89 -18.66 31.82
CA GLY A 17 -21.03 -19.02 32.68
C GLY A 17 -22.09 -19.92 32.02
N LEU A 18 -21.83 -20.42 30.80
CA LEU A 18 -22.62 -21.47 30.17
C LEU A 18 -21.89 -22.82 30.23
N GLU A 19 -22.65 -23.88 30.49
CA GLU A 19 -22.16 -25.26 30.56
C GLU A 19 -22.97 -26.17 29.65
N LEU A 20 -22.31 -27.15 29.04
CA LEU A 20 -22.98 -28.22 28.30
C LEU A 20 -23.45 -29.31 29.25
N GLU A 21 -24.59 -29.92 28.92
CA GLU A 21 -25.01 -31.17 29.52
C GLU A 21 -23.91 -32.26 29.37
N GLU A 22 -23.67 -33.02 30.43
CA GLU A 22 -22.62 -34.06 30.43
C GLU A 22 -23.03 -35.31 29.63
N ASN A 23 -24.34 -35.59 29.57
CA ASN A 23 -24.90 -36.77 28.91
C ASN A 23 -25.85 -36.33 27.78
N PRO A 24 -25.41 -36.37 26.51
CA PRO A 24 -26.29 -36.05 25.40
C PRO A 24 -27.45 -37.05 25.29
N VAL A 25 -28.64 -36.55 24.96
CA VAL A 25 -29.74 -37.41 24.52
C VAL A 25 -29.42 -37.90 23.11
N THR A 26 -29.44 -39.23 22.93
CA THR A 26 -29.22 -39.88 21.64
C THR A 26 -30.53 -40.53 21.20
N ASP A 27 -31.06 -40.09 20.07
CA ASP A 27 -32.14 -40.81 19.38
C ASP A 27 -31.54 -41.92 18.53
N ALA A 28 -32.33 -42.98 18.29
CA ALA A 28 -31.95 -44.14 17.49
C ALA A 28 -31.66 -43.73 16.02
N GLY A 29 -30.43 -43.27 15.77
CA GLY A 29 -29.99 -42.75 14.48
C GLY A 29 -29.03 -41.56 14.58
N ILE A 30 -27.96 -41.67 15.40
CA ILE A 30 -26.72 -40.87 15.34
C ILE A 30 -26.87 -39.33 15.34
N ILE A 31 -27.84 -38.77 16.05
CA ILE A 31 -27.88 -37.32 16.35
C ILE A 31 -27.86 -37.15 17.86
N TYR A 32 -26.94 -36.34 18.36
CA TYR A 32 -26.89 -35.96 19.76
C TYR A 32 -27.51 -34.57 19.93
N ALA A 33 -28.32 -34.41 20.98
CA ALA A 33 -28.83 -33.13 21.43
C ALA A 33 -28.18 -32.78 22.78
N LEU A 34 -27.47 -31.65 22.83
CA LEU A 34 -26.86 -31.13 24.05
C LEU A 34 -27.64 -29.92 24.54
N ASP A 35 -28.20 -30.03 25.73
CA ASP A 35 -28.76 -28.87 26.40
C ASP A 35 -27.61 -27.98 26.93
N VAL A 36 -27.76 -26.67 26.72
CA VAL A 36 -26.86 -25.64 27.22
C VAL A 36 -27.53 -24.99 28.43
N TYR A 37 -26.82 -24.99 29.55
CA TYR A 37 -27.29 -24.42 30.81
C TYR A 37 -26.54 -23.14 31.14
N GLN A 38 -27.27 -22.13 31.59
CA GLN A 38 -26.71 -21.01 32.32
C GLN A 38 -26.57 -21.41 33.79
N VAL A 39 -25.35 -21.37 34.31
CA VAL A 39 -25.01 -21.77 35.68
C VAL A 39 -24.48 -20.58 36.45
N SER A 40 -25.10 -20.33 37.60
CA SER A 40 -24.66 -19.36 38.61
C SER A 40 -24.85 -19.96 39.99
N ALA A 41 -24.35 -19.29 41.03
CA ALA A 41 -24.47 -19.76 42.42
C ALA A 41 -25.92 -20.04 42.89
N ARG A 42 -26.95 -19.54 42.18
CA ARG A 42 -28.36 -19.68 42.56
C ARG A 42 -29.27 -20.26 41.46
N ILE A 43 -28.78 -20.44 40.24
CA ILE A 43 -29.63 -20.75 39.07
C ILE A 43 -28.88 -21.71 38.15
N ARG A 44 -29.52 -22.85 37.82
CA ARG A 44 -29.17 -23.72 36.69
C ARG A 44 -30.37 -23.76 35.73
N LYS A 45 -30.27 -23.08 34.60
CA LYS A 45 -31.39 -22.90 33.67
C LYS A 45 -31.00 -23.28 32.25
N ARG A 46 -31.83 -24.08 31.57
CA ARG A 46 -31.64 -24.38 30.15
C ARG A 46 -31.93 -23.14 29.30
N VAL A 47 -30.96 -22.76 28.47
CA VAL A 47 -31.01 -21.54 27.64
C VAL A 47 -30.90 -21.83 26.15
N ALA A 48 -30.30 -22.96 25.78
CA ALA A 48 -30.24 -23.39 24.39
C ALA A 48 -30.12 -24.91 24.28
N ARG A 49 -30.26 -25.42 23.06
CA ARG A 49 -29.98 -26.80 22.65
C ARG A 49 -29.13 -26.78 21.39
N ILE A 50 -28.09 -27.59 21.37
CA ILE A 50 -27.22 -27.80 20.21
C ILE A 50 -27.49 -29.20 19.68
N THR A 51 -27.84 -29.30 18.41
CA THR A 51 -28.09 -30.56 17.72
C THR A 51 -27.03 -30.77 16.66
N ALA A 52 -26.33 -31.91 16.73
CA ALA A 52 -25.30 -32.33 15.78
C ALA A 52 -25.14 -33.86 15.77
N MET A 53 -24.52 -34.43 14.74
CA MET A 53 -24.24 -35.86 14.64
C MET A 53 -22.91 -36.24 15.31
N MET A 54 -22.84 -37.40 15.97
CA MET A 54 -21.54 -37.97 16.42
C MET A 54 -20.86 -38.61 15.22
N MET A 55 -19.60 -38.24 14.97
CA MET A 55 -18.81 -38.88 13.93
C MET A 55 -18.40 -40.29 14.38
N GLU A 56 -18.50 -41.26 13.47
CA GLU A 56 -17.73 -42.51 13.57
C GLU A 56 -16.28 -42.22 13.15
N ASP A 57 -15.30 -42.70 13.91
CA ASP A 57 -13.86 -42.40 13.75
C ASP A 57 -13.21 -42.97 12.46
N LYS A 58 -13.97 -43.24 11.39
CA LYS A 58 -13.50 -44.00 10.21
C LYS A 58 -13.81 -43.36 8.85
N GLU A 59 -13.85 -42.04 8.73
CA GLU A 59 -13.84 -41.39 7.41
C GLU A 59 -12.51 -40.73 7.09
N ASP A 60 -11.99 -41.08 5.92
CA ASP A 60 -10.74 -40.61 5.33
C ASP A 60 -10.75 -39.07 5.20
N ARG A 61 -9.79 -38.41 5.83
CA ARG A 61 -9.65 -36.93 5.87
C ARG A 61 -9.06 -36.37 4.57
N SER A 62 -9.34 -37.01 3.43
CA SER A 62 -8.80 -36.60 2.14
C SER A 62 -9.66 -35.47 1.53
N LEU A 63 -9.02 -34.43 1.00
CA LEU A 63 -9.67 -33.30 0.34
C LEU A 63 -10.20 -33.63 -1.08
N ASN A 64 -10.10 -34.88 -1.52
CA ASN A 64 -10.23 -35.23 -2.95
C ASN A 64 -11.58 -35.84 -3.35
N ALA A 65 -12.58 -35.83 -2.47
CA ALA A 65 -13.92 -36.39 -2.75
C ALA A 65 -15.04 -35.54 -2.11
N PHE A 66 -15.12 -34.25 -2.44
CA PHE A 66 -16.24 -33.42 -2.03
C PHE A 66 -17.42 -33.51 -3.00
N SER A 67 -18.63 -33.50 -2.45
CA SER A 67 -19.85 -33.30 -3.23
C SER A 67 -20.12 -31.81 -3.45
N ASP A 68 -20.94 -31.47 -4.46
CA ASP A 68 -21.40 -30.10 -4.72
C ASP A 68 -22.08 -29.41 -3.52
N ILE A 69 -22.57 -30.20 -2.56
CA ILE A 69 -23.25 -29.72 -1.35
C ILE A 69 -22.21 -29.26 -0.32
N ASP A 70 -21.06 -29.94 -0.26
CA ASP A 70 -19.96 -29.61 0.67
C ASP A 70 -19.28 -28.30 0.29
N GLU A 71 -19.06 -28.07 -1.01
CA GLU A 71 -18.52 -26.80 -1.52
C GLU A 71 -19.46 -25.63 -1.21
N ARG A 72 -20.76 -25.83 -1.37
CA ARG A 72 -21.77 -24.83 -1.00
C ARG A 72 -21.75 -24.53 0.49
N ALA A 73 -21.53 -25.52 1.35
CA ALA A 73 -21.41 -25.31 2.79
C ALA A 73 -20.17 -24.47 3.14
N ILE A 74 -19.03 -24.70 2.48
CA ILE A 74 -17.81 -23.89 2.64
C ILE A 74 -18.09 -22.41 2.32
N HIS A 75 -18.80 -22.13 1.22
CA HIS A 75 -19.15 -20.77 0.84
C HIS A 75 -20.17 -20.12 1.81
N LEU A 76 -21.17 -20.86 2.27
CA LEU A 76 -22.22 -20.34 3.14
C LEU A 76 -21.75 -20.10 4.58
N PHE A 77 -20.78 -20.88 5.04
CA PHE A 77 -20.23 -20.83 6.39
C PHE A 77 -18.70 -20.68 6.34
N TYR A 78 -18.22 -19.54 5.84
CA TYR A 78 -16.79 -19.24 5.73
C TYR A 78 -16.09 -18.95 7.08
N SER A 79 -16.82 -18.83 8.19
CA SER A 79 -16.25 -18.68 9.54
C SER A 79 -17.21 -19.15 10.63
N THR A 80 -16.68 -19.43 11.84
CA THR A 80 -17.50 -19.82 13.00
C THR A 80 -18.47 -18.73 13.46
N GLY A 81 -18.29 -17.49 13.01
CA GLY A 81 -19.17 -16.36 13.34
C GLY A 81 -20.47 -16.31 12.54
N VAL A 82 -20.52 -17.00 11.39
CA VAL A 82 -21.67 -16.95 10.47
C VAL A 82 -22.87 -17.69 11.06
N ARG A 83 -24.05 -17.08 10.95
CA ARG A 83 -25.33 -17.63 11.41
C ARG A 83 -26.33 -17.57 10.27
N LYS A 84 -27.05 -18.66 10.05
CA LYS A 84 -28.07 -18.76 9.00
C LYS A 84 -29.36 -19.31 9.59
N THR A 85 -30.50 -18.76 9.21
CA THR A 85 -31.81 -19.35 9.52
C THR A 85 -32.18 -20.39 8.46
N ASP A 86 -33.21 -21.18 8.73
CA ASP A 86 -33.76 -22.13 7.76
C ASP A 86 -34.14 -21.45 6.42
N THR A 87 -34.76 -20.27 6.52
CA THR A 87 -35.11 -19.43 5.37
C THR A 87 -33.88 -18.99 4.58
N ASP A 88 -32.77 -18.67 5.24
CA ASP A 88 -31.53 -18.24 4.57
C ASP A 88 -30.88 -19.38 3.78
N LEU A 89 -30.90 -20.60 4.34
CA LEU A 89 -30.38 -21.79 3.66
C LEU A 89 -31.22 -22.16 2.45
N LYS A 90 -32.56 -22.12 2.58
CA LYS A 90 -33.49 -22.37 1.46
C LYS A 90 -33.36 -21.33 0.35
N ARG A 91 -33.19 -20.05 0.69
CA ARG A 91 -32.89 -18.97 -0.28
C ARG A 91 -31.58 -19.17 -1.01
N SER A 92 -30.61 -19.82 -0.38
CA SER A 92 -29.31 -20.15 -0.98
C SER A 92 -29.37 -21.40 -1.88
N GLY A 93 -30.58 -21.95 -2.10
CA GLY A 93 -30.81 -23.09 -2.99
C GLY A 93 -30.55 -24.46 -2.36
N LEU A 94 -30.41 -24.55 -1.03
CA LEU A 94 -30.34 -25.83 -0.33
C LEU A 94 -31.75 -26.38 -0.09
N LEU A 95 -31.96 -27.64 -0.45
CA LEU A 95 -33.17 -28.38 -0.12
C LEU A 95 -33.13 -28.86 1.34
N GLU A 96 -34.29 -29.22 1.89
CA GLU A 96 -34.36 -29.80 3.24
C GLU A 96 -33.48 -31.06 3.37
N SER A 97 -33.43 -31.89 2.32
CA SER A 97 -32.54 -33.05 2.24
C SER A 97 -31.06 -32.69 2.38
N ASP A 98 -30.65 -31.55 1.80
CA ASP A 98 -29.26 -31.10 1.82
C ASP A 98 -28.88 -30.57 3.20
N ILE A 99 -29.79 -29.83 3.84
CA ILE A 99 -29.62 -29.35 5.22
C ILE A 99 -29.50 -30.52 6.18
N GLN A 100 -30.34 -31.55 6.02
CA GLN A 100 -30.27 -32.77 6.81
C GLN A 100 -28.98 -33.56 6.53
N ALA A 101 -28.54 -33.62 5.27
CA ALA A 101 -27.26 -34.25 4.91
C ALA A 101 -26.07 -33.52 5.56
N LEU A 102 -26.01 -32.19 5.50
CA LEU A 102 -24.97 -31.38 6.12
C LEU A 102 -24.96 -31.50 7.66
N LEU A 103 -26.14 -31.58 8.29
CA LEU A 103 -26.26 -31.84 9.73
C LEU A 103 -25.74 -33.23 10.09
N ARG A 104 -26.12 -34.26 9.31
CA ARG A 104 -25.68 -35.65 9.51
C ARG A 104 -24.19 -35.82 9.28
N GLN A 105 -23.62 -35.13 8.30
CA GLN A 105 -22.19 -35.17 8.05
C GLN A 105 -21.40 -34.31 9.05
N GLY A 106 -22.05 -33.53 9.92
CA GLY A 106 -21.39 -32.67 10.90
C GLY A 106 -20.73 -31.41 10.31
N PHE A 107 -21.10 -31.03 9.08
CA PHE A 107 -20.66 -29.78 8.44
C PHE A 107 -21.33 -28.55 9.05
N ILE A 108 -22.56 -28.70 9.53
CA ILE A 108 -23.30 -27.66 10.24
C ILE A 108 -23.84 -28.20 11.56
N ILE A 109 -24.10 -27.30 12.50
CA ILE A 109 -24.84 -27.57 13.74
C ILE A 109 -26.09 -26.72 13.79
N ARG A 110 -27.15 -27.24 14.40
CA ARG A 110 -28.36 -26.47 14.69
C ARG A 110 -28.34 -26.01 16.15
N MET A 111 -28.51 -24.72 16.37
CA MET A 111 -28.62 -24.11 17.69
C MET A 111 -30.03 -23.55 17.87
N VAL A 112 -30.74 -24.09 18.85
CA VAL A 112 -32.07 -23.61 19.26
C VAL A 112 -31.94 -22.87 20.58
N GLN A 113 -32.27 -21.59 20.60
CA GLN A 113 -32.35 -20.79 21.82
C GLN A 113 -33.77 -20.87 22.38
N TYR A 114 -33.88 -20.99 23.70
CA TYR A 114 -35.15 -21.03 24.40
C TYR A 114 -35.52 -19.68 25.00
N GLU A 115 -36.81 -19.45 25.20
CA GLU A 115 -37.31 -18.33 25.99
C GLU A 115 -37.03 -18.53 27.49
N SER A 116 -37.46 -17.56 28.30
CA SER A 116 -37.27 -17.59 29.75
C SER A 116 -37.87 -18.80 30.47
N ASP A 117 -38.77 -19.54 29.83
CA ASP A 117 -39.33 -20.79 30.35
C ASP A 117 -38.42 -22.02 30.13
N GLY A 118 -37.34 -21.88 29.35
CA GLY A 118 -36.42 -22.95 28.98
C GLY A 118 -37.04 -24.04 28.11
N LYS A 119 -38.24 -23.81 27.55
CA LYS A 119 -39.02 -24.80 26.78
C LYS A 119 -39.47 -24.27 25.42
N THR A 120 -39.95 -23.03 25.37
CA THR A 120 -40.45 -22.43 24.12
C THR A 120 -39.29 -22.00 23.25
N GLU A 121 -39.28 -22.44 21.99
CA GLU A 121 -38.24 -22.04 21.05
C GLU A 121 -38.37 -20.55 20.73
N LYS A 122 -37.30 -19.81 21.02
CA LYS A 122 -37.19 -18.39 20.67
C LYS A 122 -36.68 -18.22 19.26
N ARG A 123 -35.61 -18.95 18.93
CA ARG A 123 -34.90 -18.83 17.67
C ARG A 123 -34.13 -20.11 17.37
N SER A 124 -34.19 -20.55 16.12
CA SER A 124 -33.37 -21.63 15.60
C SER A 124 -32.43 -21.08 14.52
N GLU A 125 -31.14 -21.39 14.63
CA GLU A 125 -30.12 -21.00 13.65
C GLU A 125 -29.13 -22.13 13.40
N TYR A 126 -28.56 -22.14 12.20
CA TYR A 126 -27.50 -23.03 11.78
C TYR A 126 -26.17 -22.31 11.82
N ARG A 127 -25.12 -23.03 12.23
CA ARG A 127 -23.74 -22.55 12.30
C ARG A 127 -22.79 -23.61 11.77
N MET A 128 -21.54 -23.22 11.54
CA MET A 128 -20.45 -24.11 11.19
C MET A 128 -20.31 -25.28 12.18
N GLY A 129 -20.22 -26.49 11.66
CA GLY A 129 -19.91 -27.68 12.43
C GLY A 129 -18.42 -27.97 12.51
N TYR A 130 -18.06 -28.89 13.39
CA TYR A 130 -16.66 -29.19 13.67
C TYR A 130 -15.92 -29.77 12.44
N LYS A 131 -16.59 -30.60 11.62
CA LYS A 131 -16.00 -31.17 10.41
C LYS A 131 -15.64 -30.07 9.40
N LEU A 132 -16.56 -29.13 9.17
CA LEU A 132 -16.30 -27.99 8.29
C LEU A 132 -15.20 -27.07 8.85
N TYR A 133 -15.17 -26.86 10.17
CA TYR A 133 -14.09 -26.12 10.82
C TYR A 133 -12.71 -26.77 10.57
N GLN A 134 -12.58 -28.09 10.82
CA GLN A 134 -11.34 -28.83 10.57
C GLN A 134 -10.90 -28.75 9.11
N LEU A 135 -11.84 -28.83 8.16
CA LEU A 135 -11.55 -28.73 6.74
C LEU A 135 -11.02 -27.35 6.35
N LEU A 136 -11.62 -26.28 6.88
CA LEU A 136 -11.13 -24.92 6.64
C LEU A 136 -9.75 -24.68 7.25
N GLU A 137 -9.49 -25.20 8.46
CA GLU A 137 -8.16 -25.15 9.07
C GLU A 137 -7.13 -25.94 8.26
N LEU A 138 -7.48 -27.14 7.77
CA LEU A 138 -6.59 -27.93 6.92
C LEU A 138 -6.27 -27.22 5.60
N LYS A 139 -7.29 -26.60 4.97
CA LYS A 139 -7.12 -25.81 3.74
C LYS A 139 -6.21 -24.62 3.99
N LYS A 140 -6.40 -23.92 5.11
CA LYS A 140 -5.56 -22.79 5.52
C LYS A 140 -4.10 -23.22 5.72
N VAL A 141 -3.86 -24.31 6.44
CA VAL A 141 -2.51 -24.86 6.66
C VAL A 141 -1.85 -25.27 5.33
N GLN A 142 -2.60 -25.84 4.39
CA GLN A 142 -2.07 -26.16 3.06
C GLN A 142 -1.76 -24.92 2.22
N GLU A 143 -2.60 -23.88 2.29
CA GLU A 143 -2.35 -22.60 1.61
C GLU A 143 -1.14 -21.87 2.22
N GLU A 144 -0.98 -21.91 3.53
CA GLU A 144 0.20 -21.40 4.25
C GLU A 144 1.46 -22.19 3.87
N GLY A 145 1.41 -23.52 3.83
CA GLY A 145 2.53 -24.37 3.40
C GLY A 145 2.93 -24.14 1.95
N LYS A 146 1.97 -23.99 1.03
CA LYS A 146 2.24 -23.61 -0.37
C LYS A 146 2.87 -22.23 -0.48
N SER A 147 2.41 -21.28 0.34
CA SER A 147 2.96 -19.92 0.37
C SER A 147 4.42 -19.92 0.87
N GLN A 148 4.75 -20.74 1.86
CA GLN A 148 6.13 -20.86 2.37
C GLN A 148 7.09 -21.41 1.31
N VAL A 149 6.69 -22.47 0.60
CA VAL A 149 7.49 -23.03 -0.50
C VAL A 149 7.72 -21.97 -1.60
N LEU A 150 6.68 -21.21 -1.95
CA LEU A 150 6.80 -20.13 -2.93
C LEU A 150 7.77 -19.02 -2.48
N VAL A 151 7.73 -18.62 -1.20
CA VAL A 151 8.66 -17.62 -0.66
C VAL A 151 10.10 -18.12 -0.70
N GLU A 152 10.33 -19.40 -0.40
CA GLU A 152 11.64 -20.03 -0.51
C GLU A 152 12.14 -20.07 -1.96
N ASP A 153 11.27 -20.43 -2.92
CA ASP A 153 11.59 -20.41 -4.35
C ASP A 153 11.97 -18.99 -4.83
N TRP A 154 11.23 -17.96 -4.41
CA TRP A 154 11.53 -16.57 -4.74
C TRP A 154 12.86 -16.08 -4.14
N TYR A 155 13.11 -16.43 -2.88
CA TYR A 155 14.38 -16.14 -2.23
C TYR A 155 15.55 -16.76 -3.01
N ASN A 156 15.44 -18.03 -3.38
CA ASN A 156 16.46 -18.73 -4.15
C ASN A 156 16.67 -18.13 -5.54
N ALA A 157 15.59 -17.74 -6.22
CA ALA A 157 15.66 -17.09 -7.53
C ALA A 157 16.42 -15.76 -7.46
N LEU A 158 16.09 -14.89 -6.50
CA LEU A 158 16.80 -13.60 -6.33
C LEU A 158 18.24 -13.76 -5.87
N MET A 159 18.52 -14.72 -4.99
CA MET A 159 19.89 -15.03 -4.59
C MET A 159 20.75 -15.43 -5.79
N THR A 160 20.20 -16.27 -6.68
CA THR A 160 20.89 -16.67 -7.92
C THR A 160 21.19 -15.45 -8.81
N VAL A 161 20.25 -14.51 -8.92
CA VAL A 161 20.47 -13.25 -9.66
C VAL A 161 21.55 -12.41 -8.99
N LEU A 162 21.51 -12.21 -7.67
CA LEU A 162 22.50 -11.42 -6.94
C LEU A 162 23.90 -11.99 -7.05
N ASP A 163 24.06 -13.31 -6.97
CA ASP A 163 25.35 -13.98 -7.11
C ASP A 163 25.93 -13.77 -8.51
N SER A 164 25.08 -13.80 -9.55
CA SER A 164 25.53 -13.54 -10.94
C SER A 164 26.02 -12.11 -11.19
N VAL A 165 25.57 -11.14 -10.39
CA VAL A 165 25.93 -9.72 -10.53
C VAL A 165 27.19 -9.37 -9.73
N LYS A 166 27.43 -10.05 -8.60
CA LYS A 166 28.64 -9.86 -7.78
C LYS A 166 29.92 -10.29 -8.51
N GLU A 167 29.81 -11.17 -9.50
CA GLU A 167 30.94 -11.64 -10.32
C GLU A 167 31.24 -10.75 -11.55
N ALA A 168 30.44 -9.70 -11.80
CA ALA A 168 30.65 -8.82 -12.95
C ALA A 168 31.90 -7.93 -12.75
N PRO A 169 32.80 -7.81 -13.75
CA PRO A 169 34.03 -7.04 -13.62
C PRO A 169 33.72 -5.55 -13.45
N ALA A 170 34.39 -4.92 -12.48
CA ALA A 170 34.40 -3.47 -12.29
C ALA A 170 34.70 -2.77 -13.62
N ILE A 171 33.73 -2.00 -14.11
CA ILE A 171 33.83 -1.25 -15.36
C ILE A 171 35.01 -0.27 -15.23
N SER A 172 35.99 -0.42 -16.15
CA SER A 172 37.15 0.46 -16.25
C SER A 172 36.71 1.88 -16.60
N SER A 173 37.24 2.83 -15.83
CA SER A 173 37.00 4.26 -15.89
C SER A 173 37.40 4.89 -17.23
N GLU A 174 36.43 5.36 -18.02
CA GLU A 174 36.62 6.37 -19.06
C GLU A 174 35.23 6.89 -19.51
N ASP A 175 34.57 7.66 -18.62
CA ASP A 175 33.55 8.70 -18.91
C ASP A 175 32.90 9.16 -17.58
N SER A 176 33.69 9.85 -16.75
CA SER A 176 33.60 9.79 -15.28
C SER A 176 32.40 10.47 -14.59
N ALA A 177 31.53 11.19 -15.30
CA ALA A 177 30.40 11.90 -14.67
C ALA A 177 29.06 11.21 -14.92
N LYS A 178 28.67 10.99 -16.18
CA LYS A 178 27.41 10.29 -16.52
C LYS A 178 27.43 8.81 -16.21
N VAL A 179 28.60 8.17 -16.30
CA VAL A 179 28.77 6.77 -15.90
C VAL A 179 28.65 6.62 -14.38
N SER A 180 28.97 7.65 -13.59
CA SER A 180 28.87 7.62 -12.12
C SER A 180 27.41 7.61 -11.64
N GLU A 181 26.53 8.47 -12.18
CA GLU A 181 25.13 8.55 -11.74
C GLU A 181 24.29 7.34 -12.15
N ILE A 182 24.41 6.87 -13.40
CA ILE A 182 23.71 5.64 -13.83
C ILE A 182 24.16 4.46 -12.97
N TYR A 183 25.46 4.42 -12.65
CA TYR A 183 26.00 3.42 -11.74
C TYR A 183 25.43 3.55 -10.31
N GLU A 184 25.21 4.76 -9.79
CA GLU A 184 24.54 4.98 -8.50
C GLU A 184 23.09 4.48 -8.49
N TYR A 185 22.32 4.71 -9.56
CA TYR A 185 20.95 4.17 -9.66
C TYR A 185 20.92 2.65 -9.76
N HIS A 186 21.83 2.07 -10.53
CA HIS A 186 22.01 0.62 -10.58
C HIS A 186 22.42 0.06 -9.21
N GLN A 187 23.32 0.73 -8.48
CA GLN A 187 23.65 0.32 -7.10
C GLN A 187 22.44 0.44 -6.16
N ALA A 188 21.67 1.52 -6.25
CA ALA A 188 20.48 1.72 -5.43
C ALA A 188 19.42 0.64 -5.72
N PHE A 189 19.24 0.27 -7.00
CA PHE A 189 18.41 -0.86 -7.40
C PHE A 189 18.88 -2.18 -6.74
N TRP A 190 20.18 -2.50 -6.81
CA TRP A 190 20.68 -3.73 -6.21
C TRP A 190 20.60 -3.73 -4.68
N ARG A 191 20.80 -2.59 -4.02
CA ARG A 191 20.54 -2.44 -2.57
C ARG A 191 19.08 -2.69 -2.23
N PHE A 192 18.16 -2.22 -3.06
CA PHE A 192 16.73 -2.54 -2.92
C PHE A 192 16.50 -4.05 -3.03
N VAL A 193 17.07 -4.71 -4.05
CA VAL A 193 16.93 -6.17 -4.23
C VAL A 193 17.52 -6.93 -3.04
N GLU A 194 18.69 -6.53 -2.52
CA GLU A 194 19.30 -7.13 -1.32
C GLU A 194 18.40 -6.98 -0.08
N ARG A 195 17.82 -5.80 0.13
CA ARG A 195 16.86 -5.57 1.22
C ARG A 195 15.62 -6.45 1.04
N PHE A 196 15.09 -6.52 -0.18
CA PHE A 196 13.91 -7.34 -0.49
C PHE A 196 14.17 -8.83 -0.25
N VAL A 197 15.35 -9.33 -0.60
CA VAL A 197 15.78 -10.70 -0.28
C VAL A 197 15.87 -10.93 1.23
N ALA A 198 16.40 -9.97 1.99
CA ALA A 198 16.45 -10.06 3.44
C ALA A 198 15.05 -10.08 4.08
N GLU A 199 14.09 -9.36 3.50
CA GLU A 199 12.68 -9.38 3.91
C GLU A 199 12.03 -10.73 3.60
N LEU A 200 12.22 -11.27 2.39
CA LEU A 200 11.70 -12.59 2.02
C LEU A 200 12.19 -13.68 2.97
N LYS A 201 13.46 -13.62 3.39
CA LYS A 201 14.06 -14.57 4.34
C LYS A 201 13.44 -14.52 5.75
N GLN A 202 12.99 -13.35 6.18
CA GLN A 202 12.44 -13.13 7.53
C GLN A 202 10.93 -13.34 7.57
N THR A 203 10.28 -13.35 6.41
CA THR A 203 8.83 -13.37 6.30
C THR A 203 8.27 -14.77 6.51
N SER A 204 7.25 -14.90 7.36
CA SER A 204 6.53 -16.16 7.60
C SER A 204 5.35 -16.38 6.65
N GLY A 205 4.92 -15.33 5.94
CA GLY A 205 3.85 -15.38 4.96
C GLY A 205 3.68 -14.10 4.15
N ILE A 206 3.09 -14.22 2.96
CA ILE A 206 3.08 -13.16 1.95
C ILE A 206 2.50 -11.80 2.42
N ASN A 207 1.58 -11.80 3.39
CA ASN A 207 0.95 -10.56 3.85
C ASN A 207 1.95 -9.63 4.56
N GLU A 208 3.01 -10.17 5.15
CA GLU A 208 4.08 -9.37 5.77
C GLU A 208 4.92 -8.64 4.71
N ILE A 209 5.02 -9.20 3.49
CA ILE A 209 5.70 -8.55 2.35
C ILE A 209 4.95 -7.29 1.91
N ALA A 210 3.62 -7.29 1.95
CA ALA A 210 2.84 -6.10 1.61
C ALA A 210 3.11 -4.95 2.59
N ASP A 211 3.34 -5.26 3.86
CA ASP A 211 3.67 -4.26 4.88
C ASP A 211 5.07 -3.68 4.68
N SER A 212 6.06 -4.53 4.41
CA SER A 212 7.44 -4.09 4.20
C SER A 212 7.59 -3.18 2.98
N LEU A 213 6.76 -3.39 1.97
CA LEU A 213 6.70 -2.60 0.74
C LEU A 213 5.77 -1.38 0.82
N GLU A 214 5.20 -1.09 2.00
CA GLU A 214 4.27 0.02 2.24
C GLU A 214 3.06 0.03 1.29
N MET A 215 2.53 -1.16 0.97
CA MET A 215 1.41 -1.31 0.04
C MET A 215 0.05 -1.16 0.73
N ASP A 216 -0.92 -0.54 0.05
CA ASP A 216 -2.30 -0.52 0.51
C ASP A 216 -2.94 -1.92 0.46
N ARG A 217 -3.12 -2.54 1.63
CA ARG A 217 -3.73 -3.88 1.76
C ARG A 217 -5.13 -3.99 1.18
N LEU A 218 -5.87 -2.89 1.05
CA LEU A 218 -7.20 -2.89 0.44
C LEU A 218 -7.13 -2.96 -1.09
N ALA A 219 -6.13 -2.34 -1.71
CA ALA A 219 -5.90 -2.35 -3.15
C ALA A 219 -5.11 -3.56 -3.66
N TRP A 220 -4.35 -4.22 -2.78
CA TRP A 220 -3.43 -5.32 -3.11
C TRP A 220 -3.95 -6.69 -2.67
N THR A 221 -4.79 -7.31 -3.51
CA THR A 221 -5.23 -8.69 -3.29
C THR A 221 -4.05 -9.67 -3.23
N HIS A 222 -4.21 -10.79 -2.52
CA HIS A 222 -3.20 -11.84 -2.41
C HIS A 222 -2.62 -12.28 -3.77
N LYS A 223 -3.48 -12.47 -4.78
CA LYS A 223 -3.05 -12.85 -6.13
C LYS A 223 -2.24 -11.76 -6.83
N LYS A 224 -2.62 -10.49 -6.65
CA LYS A 224 -1.89 -9.34 -7.20
C LYS A 224 -0.52 -9.21 -6.55
N LEU A 225 -0.43 -9.45 -5.24
CA LEU A 225 0.82 -9.42 -4.49
C LEU A 225 1.79 -10.54 -4.93
N LEU A 226 1.31 -11.79 -5.05
CA LEU A 226 2.10 -12.90 -5.62
C LEU A 226 2.73 -12.49 -6.96
N LEU A 227 1.91 -11.93 -7.86
CA LEU A 227 2.36 -11.54 -9.19
C LEU A 227 3.31 -10.34 -9.17
N TYR A 228 3.22 -9.46 -8.17
CA TYR A 228 4.16 -8.34 -8.01
C TYR A 228 5.53 -8.79 -7.55
N VAL A 229 5.60 -9.77 -6.63
CA VAL A 229 6.88 -10.35 -6.24
C VAL A 229 7.54 -11.01 -7.46
N GLU A 230 6.79 -11.81 -8.24
CA GLU A 230 7.28 -12.37 -9.51
C GLU A 230 7.74 -11.28 -10.49
N PHE A 231 7.04 -10.15 -10.55
CA PHE A 231 7.45 -9.00 -11.36
C PHE A 231 8.80 -8.43 -10.91
N VAL A 232 9.01 -8.18 -9.61
CA VAL A 232 10.28 -7.68 -9.07
C VAL A 232 11.44 -8.62 -9.41
N ILE A 233 11.22 -9.94 -9.29
CA ILE A 233 12.20 -10.97 -9.67
C ILE A 233 12.51 -10.89 -11.17
N ALA A 234 11.48 -10.84 -12.01
CA ALA A 234 11.63 -10.74 -13.46
C ALA A 234 12.38 -9.45 -13.88
N VAL A 235 12.18 -8.33 -13.15
CA VAL A 235 12.96 -7.11 -13.39
C VAL A 235 14.42 -7.32 -13.00
N ALA A 236 14.71 -7.91 -11.84
CA ALA A 236 16.09 -8.21 -11.44
C ALA A 236 16.80 -9.13 -12.45
N GLU A 237 16.12 -10.14 -12.97
CA GLU A 237 16.64 -11.05 -13.99
C GLU A 237 16.98 -10.39 -15.34
N ILE A 238 16.26 -9.34 -15.73
CA ILE A 238 16.52 -8.64 -16.99
C ILE A 238 17.56 -7.53 -16.81
N VAL A 239 17.53 -6.80 -15.69
CA VAL A 239 18.52 -5.76 -15.35
C VAL A 239 19.93 -6.35 -15.18
N SER A 240 20.05 -7.61 -14.71
CA SER A 240 21.36 -8.27 -14.58
C SER A 240 22.04 -8.58 -15.92
N VAL A 241 21.31 -8.56 -17.04
CA VAL A 241 21.85 -8.96 -18.35
C VAL A 241 21.67 -7.90 -19.45
N LYS A 242 20.78 -6.94 -19.28
CA LYS A 242 20.45 -5.93 -20.28
C LYS A 242 20.48 -4.55 -19.66
N THR A 243 21.10 -3.62 -20.38
CA THR A 243 21.11 -2.19 -20.05
C THR A 243 19.85 -1.47 -20.53
N SER A 244 19.08 -2.08 -21.45
CA SER A 244 17.81 -1.55 -21.92
C SER A 244 16.84 -2.66 -22.33
N PHE A 245 15.56 -2.51 -22.00
CA PHE A 245 14.50 -3.49 -22.27
C PHE A 245 13.11 -2.85 -22.28
N ASP A 246 12.16 -3.46 -23.01
CA ASP A 246 10.74 -3.09 -22.98
C ASP A 246 9.94 -3.87 -21.92
N TRP A 247 8.80 -3.30 -21.49
CA TRP A 247 7.83 -3.94 -20.59
C TRP A 247 7.51 -5.40 -20.95
N LYS A 248 7.26 -5.69 -22.23
CA LYS A 248 6.87 -7.04 -22.66
C LYS A 248 8.00 -8.05 -22.51
N GLU A 249 9.25 -7.59 -22.52
CA GLU A 249 10.43 -8.46 -22.38
C GLU A 249 10.56 -9.02 -20.97
N ILE A 250 10.14 -8.27 -19.95
CA ILE A 250 10.17 -8.67 -18.53
C ILE A 250 9.46 -10.03 -18.38
N GLY A 251 8.18 -10.09 -18.76
CA GLY A 251 7.38 -11.33 -18.68
C GLY A 251 7.80 -12.39 -19.68
N ALA A 252 8.22 -12.01 -20.90
CA ALA A 252 8.65 -12.98 -21.91
C ALA A 252 9.90 -13.75 -21.47
N ARG A 253 10.86 -13.06 -20.85
CA ARG A 253 12.13 -13.63 -20.38
C ARG A 253 11.95 -14.50 -19.14
N HIS A 254 11.12 -14.04 -18.19
CA HIS A 254 10.88 -14.73 -16.94
C HIS A 254 10.10 -16.04 -17.16
N TYR A 255 8.94 -15.99 -17.80
CA TYR A 255 8.08 -17.16 -17.94
C TYR A 255 8.43 -18.10 -19.11
N ARG A 256 9.18 -17.62 -20.11
CA ARG A 256 9.66 -18.40 -21.28
C ARG A 256 8.59 -19.26 -21.97
N THR A 257 7.35 -18.81 -21.94
CA THR A 257 6.16 -19.54 -22.43
C THR A 257 5.32 -18.64 -23.32
N ILE A 258 4.52 -19.25 -24.20
CA ILE A 258 3.55 -18.52 -25.02
C ILE A 258 2.59 -17.77 -24.10
N GLY A 259 2.48 -16.44 -24.29
CA GLY A 259 1.67 -15.56 -23.45
C GLY A 259 2.38 -14.98 -22.22
N GLY A 260 3.63 -15.40 -21.92
CA GLY A 260 4.43 -14.86 -20.81
C GLY A 260 4.61 -13.34 -20.87
N SER A 261 4.74 -12.77 -22.08
CA SER A 261 4.88 -11.33 -22.30
C SER A 261 3.67 -10.49 -21.88
N LYS A 262 2.52 -11.12 -21.57
CA LYS A 262 1.27 -10.46 -21.16
C LYS A 262 0.89 -10.74 -19.71
N ARG A 263 1.68 -11.55 -19.00
CA ARG A 263 1.37 -11.99 -17.63
C ARG A 263 1.16 -10.82 -16.67
N PHE A 264 1.93 -9.75 -16.83
CA PHE A 264 1.86 -8.56 -15.98
C PHE A 264 0.90 -7.47 -16.50
N ASP A 265 0.37 -7.59 -17.73
CA ASP A 265 -0.39 -6.50 -18.39
C ASP A 265 -1.61 -6.04 -17.60
N ILE A 266 -2.28 -6.97 -16.89
CA ILE A 266 -3.49 -6.70 -16.11
C ILE A 266 -3.24 -5.67 -14.99
N HIS A 267 -2.01 -5.61 -14.46
CA HIS A 267 -1.66 -4.76 -13.32
C HIS A 267 -0.52 -3.78 -13.63
N LYS A 268 -0.17 -3.63 -14.91
CA LYS A 268 0.98 -2.87 -15.38
C LYS A 268 1.16 -1.51 -14.69
N LEU A 269 0.15 -0.64 -14.74
CA LEU A 269 0.25 0.72 -14.18
C LEU A 269 0.60 0.67 -12.70
N SER A 270 -0.18 -0.09 -11.92
CA SER A 270 0.06 -0.22 -10.48
C SER A 270 1.37 -0.89 -10.11
N PHE A 271 1.92 -1.76 -10.97
CA PHE A 271 3.22 -2.40 -10.73
C PHE A 271 4.35 -1.40 -10.96
N LEU A 272 4.30 -0.63 -12.03
CA LEU A 272 5.30 0.40 -12.33
C LEU A 272 5.31 1.48 -11.24
N GLU A 273 4.14 2.02 -10.90
CA GLU A 273 4.01 3.08 -9.89
C GLU A 273 4.54 2.64 -8.52
N GLN A 274 4.14 1.45 -8.08
CA GLN A 274 4.61 0.90 -6.80
C GLN A 274 6.11 0.62 -6.82
N PHE A 275 6.64 0.15 -7.94
CA PHE A 275 8.07 -0.16 -8.03
C PHE A 275 8.93 1.11 -8.06
N GLU A 276 8.50 2.15 -8.78
CA GLU A 276 9.13 3.47 -8.72
C GLU A 276 9.04 4.09 -7.33
N GLN A 277 7.93 3.90 -6.62
CA GLN A 277 7.79 4.32 -5.22
C GLN A 277 8.78 3.57 -4.32
N ASN A 278 8.92 2.26 -4.48
CA ASN A 278 9.85 1.45 -3.69
C ASN A 278 11.33 1.80 -3.97
N LEU A 279 11.67 2.18 -5.20
CA LEU A 279 13.02 2.55 -5.62
C LEU A 279 13.36 4.03 -5.36
N GLY A 280 12.37 4.92 -5.40
CA GLY A 280 12.54 6.37 -5.29
C GLY A 280 13.01 7.06 -6.59
N PHE A 281 13.10 6.33 -7.70
CA PHE A 281 13.54 6.83 -9.01
C PHE A 281 12.78 6.14 -10.15
N PRO A 282 12.71 6.75 -11.35
CA PRO A 282 11.93 6.21 -12.46
C PRO A 282 12.63 5.01 -13.11
N LEU A 283 11.88 4.06 -13.64
CA LEU A 283 12.46 2.78 -14.10
C LEU A 283 13.33 2.88 -15.35
N HIS A 284 13.26 3.99 -16.10
CA HIS A 284 14.10 4.17 -17.27
C HIS A 284 15.58 4.28 -16.92
N VAL A 285 15.94 4.72 -15.70
CA VAL A 285 17.34 4.82 -15.27
C VAL A 285 17.99 3.45 -15.03
N ILE A 286 17.19 2.38 -14.89
CA ILE A 286 17.65 0.99 -14.83
C ILE A 286 17.40 0.23 -16.13
N GLY A 287 17.07 0.94 -17.22
CA GLY A 287 16.97 0.39 -18.56
C GLY A 287 15.55 0.13 -19.08
N LEU A 288 14.49 0.31 -18.27
CA LEU A 288 13.13 0.13 -18.77
C LEU A 288 12.77 1.25 -19.74
N SER A 289 12.75 0.96 -21.04
CA SER A 289 12.35 1.92 -22.06
C SER A 289 10.91 2.38 -21.79
N SER A 290 10.77 3.64 -21.36
CA SER A 290 9.49 4.26 -20.98
C SER A 290 8.41 3.98 -22.03
N GLN A 291 7.24 3.56 -21.56
CA GLN A 291 6.04 3.35 -22.39
C GLN A 291 5.28 4.66 -22.68
N GLY A 292 5.97 5.81 -22.73
CA GLY A 292 5.43 7.04 -23.31
C GLY A 292 4.81 8.05 -22.33
N VAL A 293 5.02 7.90 -21.02
CA VAL A 293 4.69 8.98 -20.06
C VAL A 293 5.99 9.70 -19.72
N ILE A 294 6.15 10.90 -20.26
CA ILE A 294 7.22 11.82 -19.93
C ILE A 294 6.62 12.82 -18.96
N THR A 295 7.15 12.88 -17.73
CA THR A 295 6.61 13.80 -16.72
C THR A 295 7.25 15.18 -16.90
N PRO A 296 6.47 16.24 -17.18
CA PRO A 296 7.02 17.58 -17.23
C PRO A 296 7.34 18.07 -15.82
N VAL A 297 8.44 18.79 -15.68
CA VAL A 297 8.81 19.55 -14.49
C VAL A 297 8.77 21.03 -14.89
N TYR A 298 7.80 21.76 -14.34
CA TYR A 298 7.59 23.18 -14.66
C TYR A 298 8.39 24.07 -13.71
N PHE A 299 9.10 25.05 -14.26
CA PHE A 299 9.84 26.00 -13.43
C PHE A 299 9.99 27.35 -14.13
N ALA A 300 10.39 28.36 -13.38
CA ALA A 300 10.71 29.68 -13.89
C ALA A 300 11.83 30.33 -13.10
N GLY A 301 12.74 31.03 -13.77
CA GLY A 301 13.96 31.55 -13.15
C GLY A 301 15.19 31.08 -13.92
N GLN A 302 16.35 31.61 -13.54
CA GLN A 302 17.60 31.21 -14.18
C GLN A 302 17.97 29.79 -13.75
N LEU A 303 18.23 28.92 -14.72
CA LEU A 303 18.67 27.54 -14.46
C LEU A 303 19.71 27.15 -15.50
N SER A 304 20.70 26.35 -15.11
CA SER A 304 21.68 25.78 -16.01
C SER A 304 21.87 24.30 -15.73
N GLY A 305 22.25 23.55 -16.76
CA GLY A 305 22.53 22.12 -16.67
C GLY A 305 23.97 21.80 -17.07
N THR A 306 24.55 20.76 -16.49
CA THR A 306 25.92 20.29 -16.81
C THR A 306 26.13 19.91 -18.29
N GLY A 307 25.06 19.69 -19.05
CA GLY A 307 25.09 19.50 -20.50
C GLY A 307 25.19 20.79 -21.35
N GLY A 308 25.39 21.97 -20.74
CA GLY A 308 25.43 23.26 -21.44
C GLY A 308 24.06 23.88 -21.71
N PHE A 309 23.00 23.31 -21.13
CA PHE A 309 21.65 23.88 -21.19
C PHE A 309 21.57 25.14 -20.33
N GLN A 310 20.94 26.19 -20.86
CA GLN A 310 20.67 27.42 -20.11
C GLN A 310 19.21 27.81 -20.31
N TYR A 311 18.52 27.98 -19.20
CA TYR A 311 17.16 28.49 -19.15
C TYR A 311 17.22 29.91 -18.60
N PRO A 312 16.94 30.93 -19.43
CA PRO A 312 17.01 32.31 -18.99
C PRO A 312 15.86 32.65 -18.04
N GLN A 313 16.11 33.62 -17.17
CA GLN A 313 15.10 34.18 -16.29
C GLN A 313 13.98 34.90 -17.08
N GLY A 314 12.79 34.98 -16.48
CA GLY A 314 11.65 35.75 -17.03
C GLY A 314 10.67 34.95 -17.89
N PHE A 315 10.91 33.66 -18.10
CA PHE A 315 10.00 32.77 -18.83
C PHE A 315 9.60 31.56 -18.00
N LEU A 316 8.41 31.02 -18.32
CA LEU A 316 8.00 29.71 -17.86
C LEU A 316 8.68 28.64 -18.73
N HIS A 317 9.36 27.71 -18.09
CA HIS A 317 10.04 26.59 -18.72
C HIS A 317 9.40 25.27 -18.28
N ALA A 318 9.60 24.25 -19.10
CA ALA A 318 9.32 22.88 -18.75
C ALA A 318 10.51 22.02 -19.18
N THR A 319 10.96 21.16 -18.28
CA THR A 319 11.88 20.07 -18.60
C THR A 319 11.19 18.72 -18.39
N THR A 320 11.87 17.63 -18.67
CA THR A 320 11.32 16.28 -18.51
C THR A 320 12.07 15.52 -17.44
N ASP A 321 11.41 14.59 -16.77
CA ASP A 321 12.07 13.62 -15.89
C ASP A 321 13.26 12.93 -16.56
N LEU A 322 13.15 12.52 -17.83
CA LEU A 322 14.27 11.97 -18.61
C LEU A 322 15.48 12.92 -18.63
N THR A 323 15.25 14.21 -18.86
CA THR A 323 16.30 15.22 -18.84
C THR A 323 16.89 15.34 -17.44
N VAL A 324 16.04 15.42 -16.40
CA VAL A 324 16.44 15.55 -14.99
C VAL A 324 17.33 14.40 -14.53
N PHE A 325 17.07 13.17 -14.96
CA PHE A 325 17.90 12.02 -14.61
C PHE A 325 19.15 11.86 -15.48
N SER A 326 19.38 12.75 -16.45
CA SER A 326 20.53 12.70 -17.38
C SER A 326 21.50 13.89 -17.26
N THR A 327 21.21 14.84 -16.37
CA THR A 327 21.99 16.06 -16.14
C THR A 327 21.87 16.48 -14.67
N HIS A 328 22.84 17.25 -14.18
CA HIS A 328 22.66 18.00 -12.95
C HIS A 328 22.21 19.41 -13.25
N PHE A 329 21.22 19.88 -12.50
CA PHE A 329 20.73 21.24 -12.55
C PHE A 329 21.33 22.10 -11.43
N TYR A 330 21.64 23.36 -11.76
CA TYR A 330 22.11 24.35 -10.81
C TYR A 330 21.57 25.74 -11.19
N THR A 331 21.53 26.64 -10.22
CA THR A 331 21.08 28.02 -10.40
C THR A 331 22.05 29.02 -9.79
N THR A 332 22.01 30.24 -10.29
CA THR A 332 22.65 31.42 -9.67
C THR A 332 21.68 32.22 -8.80
N CYS A 333 20.39 31.84 -8.79
CA CYS A 333 19.37 32.48 -7.98
C CYS A 333 19.62 32.26 -6.48
N ARG A 334 19.33 33.28 -5.68
CA ARG A 334 19.44 33.24 -4.21
C ARG A 334 18.26 32.57 -3.52
N VAL A 335 17.12 32.50 -4.18
CA VAL A 335 15.89 31.96 -3.60
C VAL A 335 15.31 30.84 -4.47
N LEU A 336 14.96 29.72 -3.83
CA LEU A 336 14.20 28.63 -4.44
C LEU A 336 12.78 28.61 -3.87
N TRP A 337 11.78 28.80 -4.72
CA TRP A 337 10.38 28.57 -4.40
C TRP A 337 9.97 27.18 -4.84
N ILE A 338 9.29 26.45 -3.98
CA ILE A 338 8.65 25.17 -4.28
C ILE A 338 7.15 25.39 -4.06
N VAL A 339 6.40 25.40 -5.14
CA VAL A 339 4.95 25.60 -5.12
C VAL A 339 4.23 24.36 -5.62
N GLU A 340 3.11 24.02 -5.00
CA GLU A 340 2.32 22.86 -5.41
C GLU A 340 1.71 23.07 -6.81
N ASN A 341 1.06 24.20 -7.05
CA ASN A 341 0.26 24.39 -8.25
C ASN A 341 0.98 25.14 -9.39
N ARG A 342 0.87 24.63 -10.62
CA ARG A 342 1.39 25.28 -11.84
C ARG A 342 0.80 26.68 -12.07
N ALA A 343 -0.43 26.93 -11.65
CA ALA A 343 -1.07 28.24 -11.75
C ALA A 343 -0.26 29.32 -11.00
N VAL A 344 0.29 28.97 -9.83
CA VAL A 344 1.14 29.87 -9.03
C VAL A 344 2.43 30.20 -9.77
N VAL A 345 3.10 29.20 -10.35
CA VAL A 345 4.32 29.43 -11.17
C VAL A 345 4.01 30.39 -12.33
N THR A 346 2.92 30.12 -13.05
CA THR A 346 2.49 30.94 -14.19
C THR A 346 2.19 32.37 -13.77
N ARG A 347 1.53 32.55 -12.62
CA ARG A 347 1.20 33.86 -12.08
C ARG A 347 2.43 34.64 -11.63
N MET A 348 3.40 33.97 -11.00
CA MET A 348 4.68 34.58 -10.57
C MET A 348 5.54 34.99 -11.77
N VAL A 349 5.52 34.22 -12.86
CA VAL A 349 6.18 34.58 -14.13
C VAL A 349 5.54 35.80 -14.78
N ALA A 350 4.21 35.85 -14.79
CA ALA A 350 3.47 36.94 -15.42
C ALA A 350 3.59 38.27 -14.65
N GLU A 351 4.00 38.23 -13.39
CA GLU A 351 4.19 39.44 -12.58
C GLU A 351 5.47 40.18 -13.01
N PRO A 352 5.37 41.44 -13.47
CA PRO A 352 6.51 42.17 -13.98
C PRO A 352 7.66 42.24 -12.98
N ASP A 353 8.86 41.91 -13.45
CA ASP A 353 10.12 41.99 -12.73
C ASP A 353 10.20 41.20 -11.41
N PHE A 354 9.19 40.40 -11.03
CA PHE A 354 9.22 39.68 -9.76
C PHE A 354 10.41 38.73 -9.69
N LEU A 355 10.55 37.83 -10.67
CA LEU A 355 11.64 36.85 -10.69
C LEU A 355 13.01 37.54 -10.67
N MET A 356 13.19 38.60 -11.46
CA MET A 356 14.44 39.36 -11.54
C MET A 356 14.77 40.10 -10.25
N ARG A 357 13.79 40.76 -9.63
CA ARG A 357 13.99 41.54 -8.39
C ARG A 357 14.15 40.66 -7.16
N SER A 358 13.51 39.49 -7.14
CA SER A 358 13.58 38.53 -6.04
C SER A 358 14.70 37.51 -6.19
N ASP A 359 15.41 37.54 -7.33
CA ASP A 359 16.44 36.56 -7.71
C ASP A 359 16.01 35.12 -7.41
N SER A 360 14.81 34.78 -7.90
CA SER A 360 14.10 33.55 -7.56
C SER A 360 14.05 32.55 -8.70
N LEU A 361 14.27 31.29 -8.35
CA LEU A 361 13.87 30.11 -9.12
C LEU A 361 12.58 29.56 -8.51
N VAL A 362 11.51 29.44 -9.29
CA VAL A 362 10.21 28.92 -8.87
C VAL A 362 9.97 27.58 -9.54
N LEU A 363 9.77 26.52 -8.75
CA LEU A 363 9.48 25.16 -9.18
C LEU A 363 8.02 24.83 -8.87
N GLY A 364 7.27 24.37 -9.88
CA GLY A 364 5.92 23.83 -9.70
C GLY A 364 5.94 22.30 -9.62
N ILE A 365 5.32 21.74 -8.58
CA ILE A 365 5.20 20.28 -8.42
C ILE A 365 4.08 19.70 -9.30
N ASP A 366 3.02 20.47 -9.54
CA ASP A 366 1.86 20.09 -10.37
C ASP A 366 1.23 18.75 -9.93
N GLY A 367 0.85 18.69 -8.65
CA GLY A 367 0.31 17.50 -7.98
C GLY A 367 1.30 16.89 -6.99
N GLN A 368 1.51 15.57 -7.05
CA GLN A 368 2.39 14.87 -6.10
C GLN A 368 3.89 15.07 -6.38
N LEU A 369 4.70 15.07 -5.31
CA LEU A 369 6.16 15.12 -5.39
C LEU A 369 6.78 13.83 -5.94
N ARG A 370 6.79 13.72 -7.27
CA ARG A 370 7.40 12.62 -8.05
C ARG A 370 8.93 12.61 -8.00
N SER A 371 9.54 11.49 -8.39
CA SER A 371 10.99 11.27 -8.40
C SER A 371 11.76 12.33 -9.20
N GLY A 372 11.25 12.75 -10.36
CA GLY A 372 11.83 13.85 -11.15
C GLY A 372 11.94 15.16 -10.36
N HIS A 373 10.88 15.56 -9.64
CA HIS A 373 10.93 16.73 -8.77
C HIS A 373 11.96 16.57 -7.65
N ARG A 374 12.02 15.40 -7.02
CA ARG A 374 12.97 15.12 -5.93
C ARG A 374 14.43 15.24 -6.40
N LYS A 375 14.77 14.63 -7.54
CA LYS A 375 16.12 14.74 -8.14
C LYS A 375 16.43 16.18 -8.55
N PHE A 376 15.48 16.87 -9.19
CA PHE A 376 15.66 18.27 -9.58
C PHE A 376 15.96 19.16 -8.37
N ILE A 377 15.14 19.06 -7.30
CA ILE A 377 15.33 19.81 -6.06
C ILE A 377 16.69 19.46 -5.44
N ALA A 378 17.01 18.18 -5.33
CA ALA A 378 18.30 17.73 -4.78
C ALA A 378 19.50 18.27 -5.57
N ASP A 379 19.43 18.25 -6.90
CA ASP A 379 20.49 18.80 -7.75
C ASP A 379 20.66 20.30 -7.52
N VAL A 380 19.57 21.07 -7.55
CA VAL A 380 19.61 22.52 -7.34
C VAL A 380 20.20 22.84 -5.97
N LEU A 381 19.77 22.15 -4.91
CA LEU A 381 20.28 22.37 -3.55
C LEU A 381 21.76 22.02 -3.41
N THR A 382 22.20 20.92 -4.05
CA THR A 382 23.58 20.42 -3.92
C THR A 382 24.57 21.24 -4.74
N HIS A 383 24.18 21.69 -5.93
CA HIS A 383 25.09 22.28 -6.91
C HIS A 383 25.01 23.82 -6.99
N SER A 384 24.11 24.46 -6.23
CA SER A 384 23.92 25.92 -6.29
C SER A 384 24.47 26.60 -5.03
N ASN A 385 25.70 27.10 -5.12
CA ASN A 385 26.36 27.78 -3.99
C ASN A 385 25.79 29.17 -3.65
N HIS A 386 24.98 29.75 -4.55
CA HIS A 386 24.36 31.07 -4.37
C HIS A 386 23.03 31.02 -3.62
N LEU A 387 22.47 29.83 -3.44
CA LEU A 387 21.18 29.68 -2.80
C LEU A 387 21.30 29.99 -1.31
N GLU A 388 20.43 30.87 -0.82
CA GLU A 388 20.41 31.32 0.58
C GLU A 388 19.10 30.93 1.26
N GLN A 389 18.01 30.83 0.49
CA GLN A 389 16.67 30.64 1.02
C GLN A 389 15.84 29.66 0.17
N VAL A 390 15.05 28.84 0.86
CA VAL A 390 14.01 27.99 0.26
C VAL A 390 12.66 28.40 0.82
N VAL A 391 11.68 28.62 -0.04
CA VAL A 391 10.31 28.94 0.32
C VAL A 391 9.39 27.86 -0.21
N VAL A 392 8.61 27.24 0.68
CA VAL A 392 7.65 26.19 0.32
C VAL A 392 6.25 26.71 0.54
N TRP A 393 5.39 26.54 -0.48
CA TRP A 393 3.99 26.92 -0.42
C TRP A 393 3.15 25.82 -1.08
N CYS A 394 2.23 25.23 -0.32
CA CYS A 394 1.30 24.20 -0.76
C CYS A 394 -0.13 24.57 -0.34
N ASP A 395 -1.11 23.84 -0.85
CA ASP A 395 -2.50 23.96 -0.40
C ASP A 395 -2.64 23.57 1.08
N VAL A 396 -3.65 24.14 1.74
CA VAL A 396 -4.01 23.82 3.12
C VAL A 396 -4.96 22.63 3.13
N ASP A 397 -4.45 21.46 2.73
CA ASP A 397 -5.19 20.20 2.77
C ASP A 397 -4.27 19.00 3.12
N GLU A 398 -4.82 17.79 3.13
CA GLU A 398 -4.05 16.58 3.47
C GLU A 398 -2.95 16.29 2.42
N ALA A 399 -3.21 16.56 1.14
CA ALA A 399 -2.27 16.31 0.06
C ALA A 399 -1.09 17.29 0.10
N GLY A 400 -1.37 18.59 0.22
CA GLY A 400 -0.39 19.66 0.41
C GLY A 400 0.45 19.46 1.67
N PHE A 401 -0.14 18.92 2.74
CA PHE A 401 0.65 18.56 3.94
C PHE A 401 1.61 17.40 3.69
N VAL A 402 1.18 16.37 2.96
CA VAL A 402 2.05 15.25 2.55
C VAL A 402 3.18 15.74 1.64
N ILE A 403 2.89 16.62 0.68
CA ILE A 403 3.92 17.24 -0.18
C ILE A 403 4.91 18.00 0.69
N SER A 404 4.42 18.80 1.63
CA SER A 404 5.25 19.59 2.54
C SER A 404 6.18 18.71 3.39
N LYS A 405 5.68 17.61 3.99
CA LYS A 405 6.51 16.64 4.73
C LYS A 405 7.60 16.03 3.85
N ASN A 406 7.26 15.68 2.62
CA ASN A 406 8.22 15.14 1.66
C ASN A 406 9.30 16.16 1.28
N VAL A 407 8.94 17.41 1.02
CA VAL A 407 9.91 18.48 0.74
C VAL A 407 10.80 18.73 1.95
N GLN A 408 10.24 18.76 3.17
CA GLN A 408 11.03 18.93 4.38
C GLN A 408 12.11 17.85 4.52
N SER A 409 11.79 16.59 4.20
CA SER A 409 12.77 15.50 4.25
C SER A 409 13.96 15.72 3.31
N LEU A 410 13.75 16.36 2.15
CA LEU A 410 14.83 16.71 1.21
C LEU A 410 15.69 17.87 1.71
N LEU A 411 15.11 18.80 2.46
CA LEU A 411 15.78 19.99 2.96
C LEU A 411 16.58 19.73 4.25
N GLN A 412 16.31 18.64 4.98
CA GLN A 412 16.97 18.32 6.25
C GLN A 412 18.50 18.23 6.16
N SER A 413 19.04 17.77 5.03
CA SER A 413 20.50 17.70 4.80
C SER A 413 21.14 19.06 4.47
N HIS A 414 20.34 20.11 4.25
CA HIS A 414 20.79 21.44 3.79
C HIS A 414 20.54 22.53 4.85
N THR A 415 21.04 22.31 6.07
CA THR A 415 20.77 23.16 7.24
C THR A 415 21.30 24.59 7.16
N ALA A 416 22.20 24.89 6.21
CA ALA A 416 22.71 26.23 5.97
C ALA A 416 21.68 27.17 5.32
N LEU A 417 20.63 26.62 4.69
CA LEU A 417 19.61 27.38 3.98
C LEU A 417 18.50 27.85 4.93
N SER A 418 18.08 29.10 4.78
CA SER A 418 16.89 29.61 5.46
C SER A 418 15.65 29.00 4.81
N THR A 419 14.94 28.13 5.51
CA THR A 419 13.71 27.50 4.98
C THR A 419 12.48 28.14 5.60
N LYS A 420 11.55 28.60 4.74
CA LYS A 420 10.28 29.21 5.14
C LYS A 420 9.10 28.44 4.53
N TRP A 421 8.08 28.21 5.34
CA TRP A 421 6.85 27.52 4.98
C TRP A 421 5.69 28.52 5.01
N ILE A 422 5.05 28.74 3.87
CA ILE A 422 3.98 29.73 3.77
C ILE A 422 2.67 29.07 4.19
N LEU A 423 2.07 29.62 5.26
CA LEU A 423 0.73 29.27 5.68
C LEU A 423 -0.17 30.51 5.60
N PRO A 424 -1.14 30.54 4.68
CA PRO A 424 -2.09 31.64 4.56
C PRO A 424 -2.98 31.80 5.80
N ILE A 425 -3.10 32.98 6.40
CA ILE A 425 -3.96 33.21 7.58
C ILE A 425 -5.19 34.04 7.17
N PRO A 426 -6.42 33.65 7.55
CA PRO A 426 -7.59 34.49 7.36
C PRO A 426 -7.37 35.84 8.03
N SER A 427 -7.43 36.91 7.24
CA SER A 427 -7.29 38.25 7.77
C SER A 427 -8.48 38.58 8.66
N ALA A 428 -8.23 39.22 9.81
CA ALA A 428 -9.29 39.76 10.66
C ALA A 428 -10.10 40.89 9.97
N ASN A 429 -9.54 41.51 8.92
CA ASN A 429 -10.17 42.57 8.14
C ASN A 429 -10.73 42.00 6.82
N GLN A 430 -12.05 41.94 6.67
CA GLN A 430 -12.77 41.43 5.47
C GLN A 430 -12.39 42.08 4.11
N ARG A 431 -11.54 43.12 4.10
CA ARG A 431 -11.05 43.79 2.87
C ARG A 431 -9.74 43.21 2.34
N GLU A 432 -8.93 42.58 3.18
CA GLU A 432 -7.78 41.77 2.75
C GLU A 432 -8.19 40.33 3.02
N GLN A 433 -8.30 39.46 2.03
CA GLN A 433 -8.92 38.15 2.29
C GLN A 433 -8.04 37.27 3.21
N PHE A 434 -6.71 37.31 3.06
CA PHE A 434 -5.77 36.49 3.85
C PHE A 434 -4.37 37.18 3.96
N GLN A 435 -3.70 37.05 5.10
CA GLN A 435 -2.28 37.40 5.32
C GLN A 435 -1.49 36.08 5.45
N GLY A 436 -0.65 35.71 4.47
CA GLY A 436 0.22 34.55 4.64
C GLY A 436 1.37 34.85 5.58
N GLU A 437 1.62 33.95 6.53
CA GLU A 437 2.77 34.01 7.42
C GLU A 437 3.82 32.99 6.99
N ALA A 438 5.09 33.39 7.08
CA ALA A 438 6.22 32.53 6.84
C ALA A 438 6.65 31.86 8.15
N HIS A 439 6.57 30.53 8.20
CA HIS A 439 6.87 29.74 9.39
C HIS A 439 8.16 28.93 9.22
N ARG A 440 8.78 28.55 10.34
CA ARG A 440 9.72 27.42 10.38
C ARG A 440 8.94 26.10 10.46
N TRP A 441 9.57 25.00 10.05
CA TRP A 441 8.93 23.67 9.98
C TRP A 441 8.12 23.31 11.23
N ALA A 442 8.71 23.38 12.42
CA ALA A 442 8.04 22.98 13.66
C ALA A 442 6.75 23.78 13.94
N SER A 443 6.75 25.08 13.63
CA SER A 443 5.57 25.92 13.80
C SER A 443 4.53 25.68 12.70
N PHE A 444 5.00 25.47 11.46
CA PHE A 444 4.15 25.12 10.32
C PHE A 444 3.41 23.81 10.56
N GLU A 445 4.12 22.76 10.96
CA GLU A 445 3.55 21.42 11.17
C GLU A 445 2.42 21.44 12.19
N ILE A 446 2.63 22.09 13.34
CA ILE A 446 1.62 22.21 14.40
C ILE A 446 0.38 22.97 13.91
N GLU A 447 0.57 24.10 13.23
CA GLU A 447 -0.56 24.93 12.78
C GLU A 447 -1.31 24.28 11.61
N MET A 448 -0.62 23.59 10.71
CA MET A 448 -1.21 22.81 9.63
C MET A 448 -2.10 21.68 10.19
N GLU A 449 -1.59 20.88 11.11
CA GLU A 449 -2.35 19.80 11.75
C GLU A 449 -3.60 20.31 12.46
N LYS A 450 -3.46 21.43 13.18
CA LYS A 450 -4.59 22.08 13.84
C LYS A 450 -5.66 22.54 12.85
N ARG A 451 -5.29 23.10 11.70
CA ARG A 451 -6.25 23.56 10.69
C ARG A 451 -6.96 22.41 10.00
N LEU A 452 -6.23 21.34 9.66
CA LEU A 452 -6.81 20.12 9.11
C LEU A 452 -7.81 19.51 10.09
N ALA A 453 -7.47 19.47 11.39
CA ALA A 453 -8.39 18.98 12.43
C ALA A 453 -9.65 19.85 12.59
N LEU A 454 -9.56 21.15 12.31
CA LEU A 454 -10.70 22.09 12.32
C LEU A 454 -11.47 22.11 11.00
N GLY A 455 -11.05 21.35 9.98
CA GLY A 455 -11.67 21.35 8.66
C GLY A 455 -11.48 22.66 7.88
N HIS A 456 -10.47 23.46 8.23
CA HIS A 456 -10.15 24.71 7.54
C HIS A 456 -9.26 24.43 6.33
N ALA A 457 -9.86 23.94 5.24
CA ALA A 457 -9.17 23.76 3.97
C ALA A 457 -9.00 25.09 3.21
N GLY A 458 -7.94 25.20 2.41
CA GLY A 458 -7.65 26.40 1.61
C GLY A 458 -6.80 26.09 0.37
N GLU A 459 -7.12 26.74 -0.75
CA GLU A 459 -6.43 26.59 -2.03
C GLU A 459 -5.48 27.76 -2.29
N GLN A 460 -4.30 27.50 -2.84
CA GLN A 460 -3.30 28.50 -3.23
C GLN A 460 -3.88 29.58 -4.13
N GLU A 461 -4.76 29.21 -5.07
CA GLU A 461 -5.37 30.15 -6.01
C GLU A 461 -6.28 31.18 -5.35
N ALA A 462 -6.90 30.84 -4.21
CA ALA A 462 -7.68 31.79 -3.43
C ALA A 462 -6.81 32.90 -2.82
N GLU A 463 -5.50 32.66 -2.71
CA GLU A 463 -4.56 33.45 -1.92
C GLU A 463 -3.35 33.92 -2.73
N MET A 464 -3.46 33.89 -4.07
CA MET A 464 -2.39 34.18 -5.03
C MET A 464 -1.64 35.49 -4.74
N GLY A 465 -2.34 36.55 -4.30
CA GLY A 465 -1.72 37.83 -3.98
C GLY A 465 -1.01 38.49 -5.18
N GLY A 466 0.10 39.17 -4.92
CA GLY A 466 0.93 39.82 -5.93
C GLY A 466 2.33 40.12 -5.40
N MET A 467 3.15 40.78 -6.21
CA MET A 467 4.59 40.95 -5.95
C MET A 467 4.92 41.42 -4.53
N GLU A 468 4.24 42.46 -4.04
CA GLU A 468 4.52 43.05 -2.72
C GLU A 468 4.41 42.02 -1.58
N ARG A 469 3.44 41.12 -1.68
CA ARG A 469 3.21 40.07 -0.69
C ARG A 469 4.27 38.98 -0.78
N TRP A 470 4.60 38.51 -1.98
CA TRP A 470 5.64 37.49 -2.12
C TRP A 470 7.00 38.02 -1.66
N MET A 471 7.29 39.30 -1.93
CA MET A 471 8.49 39.97 -1.43
C MET A 471 8.51 40.09 0.11
N SER A 472 7.35 40.28 0.76
CA SER A 472 7.31 40.30 2.24
C SER A 472 7.60 38.93 2.85
N TRP A 473 7.25 37.84 2.18
CA TRP A 473 7.63 36.49 2.61
C TRP A 473 9.13 36.21 2.46
N LEU A 474 9.79 36.89 1.52
CA LEU A 474 11.25 36.82 1.36
C LEU A 474 12.00 37.61 2.42
N ALA A 475 11.44 38.72 2.89
CA ALA A 475 12.07 39.58 3.90
C ALA A 475 12.54 38.79 5.14
N VAL A 476 13.73 39.13 5.64
CA VAL A 476 14.47 38.41 6.68
C VAL A 476 13.69 38.26 7.97
#